data_AF-A0A949B6J5-F1
#
_entry.id   AF-A0A949B6J5-F1
#
_cell.length_a   1.000
_cell.length_b   1.000
_cell.length_c   1.000
_cell.angle_alpha   90.00
_cell.angle_beta   90.00
_cell.angle_gamma   90.00
#
_symmetry.space_group_name_H-M   'P 1'
#
loop_
_entity.id
_entity.type
_entity.pdbx_description
1 polymer ?
#
loop_
_entity_poly.entity_id
_entity_poly.type
_entity_poly.pdbx_seq_one_letter_code
_entity_poly.pdbx_strand_id
1 'polypeptide(L)' 'MRARRTFDEKFKRQVVESVLSGSVSQVELAREYTISPLIISRWKKEYKQGKFFENKSADYARLEIRVKELKASLI' A
#
# COMPACT_ATOMS: atom_id res chain seq x y z
N MET A 1 25.34 -0.82 -18.09
CA MET A 1 23.97 -1.33 -17.86
C MET A 1 23.42 -0.65 -16.61
N ARG A 2 22.32 0.12 -16.69
CA ARG A 2 21.76 0.83 -15.52
C ARG A 2 21.02 -0.16 -14.64
N ALA A 3 21.41 -0.31 -13.38
CA ALA A 3 20.72 -1.22 -12.46
C ALA A 3 19.26 -0.76 -12.28
N ARG A 4 18.31 -1.70 -12.42
CA ARG A 4 16.90 -1.42 -12.11
C ARG A 4 16.79 -1.24 -10.59
N ARG A 5 16.35 -0.06 -10.14
CA ARG A 5 15.98 0.15 -8.75
C ARG A 5 14.83 -0.80 -8.38
N THR A 6 15.06 -1.61 -7.37
CA THR A 6 14.04 -2.43 -6.72
C THR A 6 13.56 -1.69 -5.46
N PHE A 7 12.27 -1.82 -5.18
CA PHE A 7 11.65 -1.27 -3.98
C PHE A 7 11.00 -2.44 -3.23
N ASP A 8 11.16 -2.45 -1.91
CA ASP A 8 10.54 -3.45 -1.04
C ASP A 8 9.01 -3.26 -0.97
N GLU A 9 8.27 -4.34 -0.73
CA GLU A 9 6.80 -4.30 -0.68
C GLU A 9 6.26 -3.43 0.45
N LYS A 10 6.92 -3.44 1.62
CA LYS A 10 6.55 -2.59 2.75
C LYS A 10 6.62 -1.11 2.37
N PHE A 11 7.68 -0.73 1.67
CA PHE A 11 7.88 0.63 1.20
C PHE A 11 6.82 1.03 0.16
N LYS A 12 6.57 0.16 -0.84
CA LYS A 12 5.52 0.42 -1.85
C LYS A 12 4.15 0.62 -1.21
N ARG A 13 3.83 -0.20 -0.20
CA ARG A 13 2.58 -0.11 0.57
C ARG A 13 2.45 1.24 1.28
N GLN A 14 3.47 1.61 2.06
CA GLN A 14 3.49 2.89 2.77
C GLN A 14 3.24 4.08 1.83
N VAL A 15 3.95 4.12 0.69
CA VAL A 15 3.80 5.19 -0.30
C VAL A 15 2.36 5.25 -0.85
N VAL A 16 1.78 4.11 -1.18
CA VAL A 16 0.40 4.07 -1.70
C VAL A 16 -0.62 4.49 -0.64
N GLU A 17 -0.46 4.03 0.61
CA GLU A 17 -1.35 4.37 1.72
C GLU A 17 -1.32 5.87 2.04
N SER A 18 -0.14 6.51 2.06
CA SER A 18 -0.02 7.95 2.25
C SER A 18 -0.69 8.78 1.14
N VAL A 19 -0.67 8.29 -0.11
CA VAL A 19 -1.39 8.93 -1.22
C VAL A 19 -2.90 8.70 -1.11
N LEU A 20 -3.33 7.51 -0.68
CA LEU A 20 -4.74 7.16 -0.57
C LEU A 20 -5.41 7.83 0.64
N SER A 21 -4.69 8.04 1.74
CA SER A 21 -5.17 8.79 2.90
C SER A 21 -5.34 10.28 2.59
N GLY A 22 -4.76 10.76 1.48
CA GLY A 22 -4.72 12.18 1.13
C GLY A 22 -3.77 13.00 2.00
N SER A 23 -2.97 12.37 2.86
CA SER A 23 -2.02 13.06 3.75
C SER A 23 -0.89 13.73 2.98
N VAL A 24 -0.45 13.14 1.86
CA VAL A 24 0.58 13.69 0.98
C VAL A 24 0.20 13.43 -0.48
N SER A 25 0.44 14.39 -1.37
CA SER A 25 0.15 14.19 -2.78
C SER A 25 1.15 13.23 -3.44
N GLN A 26 0.72 12.60 -4.53
CA GLN A 26 1.57 11.74 -5.35
C GLN A 26 2.81 12.46 -5.89
N VAL A 27 2.71 13.76 -6.18
CA VAL A 27 3.81 14.56 -6.75
C VAL A 27 4.85 14.89 -5.69
N GLU A 28 4.42 15.15 -4.45
CA GLU A 28 5.32 15.39 -3.32
C GLU A 28 6.12 14.13 -2.99
N LEU A 29 5.46 12.97 -2.86
CA LEU A 29 6.13 11.69 -2.61
C LEU A 29 7.08 11.27 -3.74
N ALA A 30 6.71 11.57 -4.99
CA ALA A 30 7.58 11.34 -6.13
C ALA A 30 8.88 12.14 -6.05
N ARG A 31 8.81 13.40 -5.60
CA ARG A 31 9.99 14.26 -5.41
C ARG A 31 10.81 13.80 -4.20
N GLU A 32 10.17 13.57 -3.07
CA GLU A 32 10.81 13.16 -1.80
C GLU A 32 11.65 11.88 -1.98
N TYR A 33 11.06 10.84 -2.57
CA TYR A 33 11.77 9.56 -2.75
C TYR A 33 12.50 9.43 -4.09
N THR A 34 12.49 10.49 -4.92
CA THR A 34 13.04 10.46 -6.28
C THR A 34 12.49 9.28 -7.09
N ILE A 35 11.16 9.13 -7.05
CA ILE A 35 10.41 8.07 -7.73
C ILE A 35 9.56 8.72 -8.81
N SER A 36 9.46 8.09 -9.98
CA SER A 36 8.57 8.59 -11.02
C SER A 36 7.10 8.53 -10.53
N PRO A 37 6.30 9.60 -10.69
CA PRO A 37 4.88 9.58 -10.36
C PRO A 37 4.13 8.44 -11.06
N LEU A 38 4.57 8.03 -12.26
CA LEU A 38 3.98 6.91 -13.00
C LEU A 38 4.15 5.57 -12.25
N ILE A 39 5.29 5.37 -11.57
CA ILE A 39 5.53 4.19 -10.74
C ILE A 39 4.56 4.16 -9.56
N ILE A 40 4.34 5.30 -8.91
CA ILE A 40 3.36 5.40 -7.81
C ILE A 40 1.94 5.12 -8.33
N SER A 41 1.58 5.63 -9.51
CA SER A 41 0.28 5.31 -10.14
C SER A 41 0.13 3.81 -10.43
N ARG A 42 1.21 3.15 -10.87
CA ARG A 42 1.22 1.69 -11.07
C ARG A 42 1.06 0.96 -9.74
N TRP A 43 1.76 1.37 -8.70
CA TRP A 43 1.61 0.79 -7.37
C TRP A 43 0.18 0.95 -6.86
N LYS A 44 -0.47 2.11 -7.02
CA LYS A 44 -1.90 2.25 -6.68
C LYS A 44 -2.79 1.20 -7.34
N LYS A 45 -2.53 0.84 -8.61
CA LYS A 45 -3.26 -0.24 -9.30
C LYS A 45 -2.93 -1.60 -8.71
N GLU A 46 -1.66 -1.88 -8.44
CA GLU A 46 -1.19 -3.13 -7.83
C GLU A 46 -1.74 -3.32 -6.40
N TYR A 47 -1.82 -2.24 -5.61
CA TYR A 47 -2.43 -2.21 -4.27
C TYR A 47 -3.91 -2.61 -4.33
N LYS A 48 -4.67 -2.01 -5.25
CA LYS A 48 -6.08 -2.35 -5.48
C LYS A 48 -6.29 -3.80 -5.94
N GLN A 49 -5.28 -4.39 -6.57
CA GLN A 49 -5.28 -5.80 -6.99
C GLN A 49 -4.81 -6.75 -5.89
N GLY A 50 -4.52 -6.26 -4.69
CA GLY A 50 -4.07 -7.09 -3.58
C GLY A 50 -2.58 -7.50 -3.63
N LYS A 51 -1.77 -6.93 -4.55
CA LYS A 51 -0.39 -7.38 -4.80
C LYS A 51 0.65 -6.95 -3.76
N PHE A 52 0.33 -6.04 -2.85
CA PHE A 52 1.24 -5.64 -1.75
C PHE A 52 0.94 -6.35 -0.44
N PHE A 53 -0.05 -7.23 -0.45
CA PHE A 53 -0.35 -8.08 0.67
C PHE A 53 0.43 -9.36 0.44
N GLU A 54 1.55 -9.52 1.15
CA GLU A 54 2.14 -10.85 1.32
C GLU A 54 0.98 -11.80 1.62
N ASN A 55 0.86 -12.83 0.79
CA ASN A 55 -0.16 -13.85 0.91
C ASN A 55 0.02 -14.57 2.25
N LYS A 56 -0.53 -14.00 3.32
CA LYS A 56 -0.89 -14.70 4.55
C LYS A 56 -2.37 -14.99 4.48
N SER A 57 -2.76 -15.85 3.55
CA SER A 57 -4.12 -16.35 3.33
C SER A 57 -4.87 -16.71 4.63
N ALA A 58 -4.16 -17.09 5.71
CA ALA A 58 -4.76 -17.37 7.02
C ALA A 58 -4.97 -16.13 7.93
N ASP A 59 -4.12 -15.11 7.85
CA ASP A 59 -4.17 -13.97 8.79
C ASP A 59 -5.24 -12.94 8.41
N TYR A 60 -5.51 -12.75 7.11
CA TYR A 60 -6.53 -11.80 6.66
C TYR A 60 -7.95 -12.23 7.04
N ALA A 61 -8.27 -13.53 6.94
CA ALA A 61 -9.56 -14.05 7.39
C ALA A 61 -9.74 -13.83 8.91
N ARG A 62 -8.69 -14.05 9.70
CA ARG A 62 -8.69 -13.80 11.14
C ARG A 62 -8.82 -12.32 11.47
N LEU A 63 -8.17 -11.45 10.70
CA LEU A 63 -8.24 -10.00 10.85
C LEU A 63 -9.64 -9.47 10.50
N GLU A 64 -10.27 -10.00 9.45
CA GLU A 64 -11.65 -9.63 9.09
C GLU A 64 -12.67 -10.07 10.13
N ILE A 65 -12.53 -11.27 10.70
CA ILE A 65 -13.34 -11.74 11.83
C ILE A 65 -13.17 -10.78 13.00
N ARG A 66 -11.92 -10.43 13.35
CA ARG A 66 -11.64 -9.52 14.46
C ARG A 66 -12.19 -8.12 14.23
N VAL A 67 -12.11 -7.60 13.00
CA VAL A 67 -12.67 -6.30 12.62
C VAL A 67 -14.19 -6.31 12.74
N LYS A 68 -14.86 -7.40 12.36
CA LYS A 68 -16.31 -7.55 12.53
C LYS A 68 -16.72 -7.59 14.00
N GLU A 69 -16.02 -8.37 14.82
CA GLU A 69 -16.25 -8.42 16.27
C GLU A 69 -16.09 -7.05 16.92
N LEU A 70 -14.98 -6.36 16.65
CA LEU A 70 -14.70 -5.04 17.22
C LEU A 70 -15.74 -4.00 16.82
N LYS A 71 -16.26 -4.07 15.59
CA LYS A 71 -17.36 -3.19 15.15
C LYS A 71 -18.69 -3.52 15.82
N ALA A 72 -18.95 -4.80 16.11
CA ALA A 72 -20.17 -5.24 16.77
C ALA A 72 -20.18 -4.91 18.28
N SER A 73 -19.02 -4.87 18.93
CA SER A 73 -18.89 -4.49 20.35
C SER A 73 -18.95 -2.98 20.60
N LEU A 74 -18.99 -2.17 19.55
CA LEU A 74 -19.09 -0.71 19.63
C LEU A 74 -20.53 -0.19 19.43
N ILE A 75 -21.52 -1.09 19.39
CA ILE A 75 -22.96 -0.85 19.29
C ILE A 75 -23.59 -1.36 20.58
#